data_AF-A0A8T4LZ95-F1
#
_entry.id   AF-A0A8T4LZ95-F1
#
_cell.length_a   1.000
_cell.length_b   1.000
_cell.length_c   1.000
_cell.angle_alpha   90.00
_cell.angle_beta   90.00
_cell.angle_gamma   90.00
#
_symmetry.space_group_name_H-M   'P 1'
#
loop_
_entity.id
_entity.type
_entity.pdbx_description
1 polymer ?
#
loop_
_entity_poly.entity_id
_entity_poly.type
_entity_poly.pdbx_seq_one_letter_code
_entity_poly.pdbx_strand_id
1 'polypeptide(L)' 'MSFVSKAISVGGSLMVTIPKELAKVMNIHPNEPVEIEVKKVKLSGFGMFRGTGLTPFAKDDELHLHD' A
#
# COMPACT_ATOMS: atom_id res chain seq x y z
N MET A 1 -5.86 3.81 -12.81
CA MET A 1 -4.77 3.10 -12.10
C MET A 1 -4.80 3.57 -10.65
N SER A 2 -4.87 2.66 -9.67
CA SER A 2 -4.95 3.03 -8.25
C SER A 2 -3.64 2.70 -7.54
N PHE A 3 -2.99 3.71 -6.95
CA PHE A 3 -1.78 3.54 -6.14
C PHE A 3 -2.15 3.62 -4.67
N VAL A 4 -1.63 2.70 -3.86
CA VAL A 4 -1.83 2.70 -2.40
C VAL A 4 -0.48 2.99 -1.74
N SER A 5 -0.39 4.13 -1.06
CA SER A 5 0.79 4.55 -0.30
C SER A 5 0.48 4.57 1.19
N LYS A 6 1.46 4.21 2.01
CA LYS A 6 1.37 4.36 3.46
C LYS A 6 1.45 5.84 3.82
N ALA A 7 0.48 6.32 4.61
CA ALA A 7 0.56 7.63 5.23
C ALA A 7 1.45 7.57 6.47
N ILE A 8 2.28 8.61 6.67
CA ILE A 8 3.12 8.79 7.87
C ILE A 8 2.75 10.09 8.57
N SER A 9 2.89 10.14 9.89
CA SER A 9 2.68 11.37 10.67
C SER A 9 3.98 12.15 10.76
N VAL A 10 3.96 13.43 10.37
CA VAL A 10 5.09 14.36 10.44
C VAL A 10 4.58 15.71 10.92
N GLY A 11 5.06 16.19 12.07
CA GLY A 11 4.74 17.54 12.57
C GLY A 11 3.24 17.82 12.77
N GLY A 12 2.44 16.79 13.08
CA GLY A 12 0.98 16.91 13.21
C GLY A 12 0.20 16.81 11.90
N SER A 13 0.89 16.61 10.77
CA SER A 13 0.29 16.41 9.45
C SER A 13 0.46 14.96 8.98
N LEU A 14 -0.43 14.51 8.09
CA LEU A 14 -0.24 13.25 7.37
C LEU A 14 0.49 13.52 6.06
N MET A 15 1.64 12.89 5.88
CA MET A 15 2.41 12.92 4.64
C MET A 15 2.24 11.61 3.90
N VAL A 16 1.97 11.67 2.61
CA VAL A 16 1.91 10.52 1.71
C VAL A 16 3.01 10.65 0.65
N THR A 17 3.71 9.55 0.40
CA THR A 17 4.71 9.53 -0.68
C THR A 17 4.00 9.30 -2.01
N ILE A 18 4.21 10.22 -2.96
CA ILE A 18 3.83 10.03 -4.36
C ILE A 18 4.93 9.20 -5.04
N PRO A 19 4.63 7.99 -5.54
CA PRO A 19 5.61 7.18 -6.25
C PRO A 19 6.17 7.90 -7.48
N LYS A 20 7.46 7.70 -7.77
CA LYS A 20 8.15 8.36 -8.91
C LYS A 20 7.46 8.13 -10.25
N GLU A 21 6.91 6.94 -10.47
CA GLU A 21 6.18 6.59 -11.68
C GLU A 21 4.93 7.45 -11.85
N LEU A 22 4.14 7.60 -10.77
CA LEU A 22 2.95 8.44 -10.75
C LEU A 22 3.31 9.91 -10.92
N ALA A 23 4.36 10.38 -10.23
CA ALA A 23 4.83 11.75 -10.35
C ALA A 23 5.25 12.10 -11.80
N LYS A 24 5.88 11.16 -12.51
CA LYS A 24 6.25 11.34 -13.93
C LYS A 24 5.02 11.39 -14.84
N VAL A 25 4.08 10.45 -14.66
CA VAL A 25 2.87 10.38 -15.50
C VAL A 25 1.98 11.61 -15.32
N MET A 26 1.86 12.09 -14.07
CA MET A 26 1.06 13.26 -13.73
C MET A 26 1.84 14.58 -13.85
N ASN A 27 3.12 14.51 -14.23
CA ASN A 27 4.04 15.65 -14.30
C ASN A 27 4.03 16.55 -13.04
N ILE A 28 4.06 15.91 -11.86
CA ILE A 28 4.03 16.60 -10.56
C ILE A 28 5.44 17.05 -10.18
N HIS A 29 5.62 18.34 -9.90
CA HIS A 29 6.88 18.91 -9.45
C HIS A 29 6.89 19.23 -7.94
N PRO A 30 8.08 19.31 -7.31
CA PRO A 30 8.18 19.77 -5.92
C PRO A 30 7.60 21.18 -5.75
N ASN A 31 6.87 21.41 -4.66
CA ASN A 31 6.24 22.70 -4.29
C ASN A 31 5.10 23.16 -5.20
N GLU A 32 4.58 22.28 -6.04
CA GLU A 32 3.39 22.55 -6.83
C GLU A 32 2.12 22.25 -6.01
N PRO A 33 1.10 23.13 -5.99
CA PRO A 33 -0.18 22.82 -5.38
C PRO A 33 -0.89 21.76 -6.21
N VAL A 34 -1.35 20.70 -5.56
CA VAL A 34 -2.08 19.60 -6.20
C VAL A 34 -3.42 19.39 -5.52
N GLU A 35 -4.44 19.04 -6.31
CA GLU A 35 -5.72 18.57 -5.76
C GLU A 35 -5.59 17.10 -5.35
N ILE A 36 -6.08 16.77 -4.14
CA ILE A 36 -5.96 15.44 -3.55
C ILE A 36 -7.34 14.92 -3.13
N GLU A 37 -7.76 13.80 -3.71
CA GLU A 37 -8.92 13.04 -3.27
C GLU A 37 -8.48 11.92 -2.31
N VAL A 38 -8.93 11.96 -1.05
CA VAL A 38 -8.58 10.94 -0.05
C VAL A 38 -9.69 9.91 0.07
N LYS A 39 -9.40 8.67 -0.32
CA LYS A 39 -10.28 7.51 -0.13
C LYS A 39 -9.69 6.55 0.90
N LYS A 40 -10.44 6.27 1.97
CA LYS A 40 -10.04 5.27 2.96
C LYS A 40 -10.19 3.88 2.35
N VAL A 41 -9.06 3.21 2.09
CA VAL A 41 -9.08 1.82 1.62
C VAL A 41 -9.66 0.94 2.72
N LYS A 42 -10.83 0.34 2.45
CA LYS A 42 -11.35 -0.76 3.27
C LYS A 42 -10.59 -2.03 2.84
N LEU A 43 -9.77 -2.57 3.75
CA LEU A 43 -9.15 -3.88 3.54
C LEU A 43 -10.29 -4.91 3.41
N SER A 44 -10.51 -5.45 2.21
CA SER A 44 -11.45 -6.54 2.01
C SER A 44 -10.78 -7.88 2.34
N GLY A 45 -11.49 -8.73 3.10
CA GLY A 45 -11.18 -10.14 3.36
C GLY A 45 -9.71 -10.45 3.66
N PHE A 46 -8.95 -10.84 2.64
CA PHE A 46 -7.53 -11.22 2.69
C PHE A 46 -6.60 -10.19 3.34
N GLY A 47 -6.94 -8.89 3.30
CA GLY A 47 -6.12 -7.83 3.93
C GLY A 47 -6.21 -7.77 5.45
N MET A 48 -7.30 -8.28 6.06
CA MET A 48 -7.45 -8.36 7.52
C MET A 48 -6.67 -9.53 8.12
N PHE A 49 -6.46 -10.60 7.36
CA PHE A 49 -5.80 -11.82 7.86
C PHE A 49 -4.27 -11.74 7.96
N ARG A 50 -3.66 -10.66 7.45
CA ARG A 50 -2.21 -10.41 7.62
C ARG A 50 -1.78 -10.19 9.09
N GLY A 51 -2.74 -10.10 10.02
CA GLY A 51 -2.47 -9.99 11.45
C GLY A 51 -3.20 -11.02 12.34
N THR A 52 -4.01 -11.93 11.79
CA THR A 52 -4.91 -12.80 12.59
C THR A 52 -4.73 -14.31 12.36
N GLY A 53 -3.58 -14.75 11.83
CA GLY A 53 -3.22 -16.18 11.85
C GLY A 53 -3.07 -16.85 10.49
N LEU A 54 -3.10 -16.11 9.39
CA LEU A 54 -2.58 -16.58 8.11
C LEU A 54 -1.17 -16.02 7.93
N THR A 55 -0.19 -16.73 8.48
CA THR A 55 1.23 -16.44 8.27
C THR A 55 1.55 -16.51 6.77
N PRO A 56 2.57 -15.77 6.29
CA PRO A 56 3.07 -15.94 4.93
C PRO A 56 3.40 -17.41 4.68
N PHE A 57 3.13 -17.91 3.46
CA PHE A 57 3.45 -19.28 3.04
C PHE A 57 4.87 -19.64 3.49
N ALA A 58 4.98 -20.52 4.48
CA ALA A 58 6.24 -20.96 5.05
C ALA A 58 6.74 -22.17 4.25
N LYS A 59 8.02 -22.52 4.37
CA LYS A 59 8.56 -23.74 3.74
C LYS A 59 7.82 -25.01 4.17
N ASP A 60 7.20 -24.98 5.35
CA ASP A 60 6.38 -26.08 5.87
C ASP A 60 5.01 -26.20 5.18
N ASP A 61 4.59 -25.19 4.40
CA ASP A 61 3.35 -25.22 3.61
C ASP A 61 3.56 -25.83 2.20
N GLU A 62 4.79 -26.23 1.86
CA GLU A 62 5.11 -26.91 0.60
C GLU A 62 4.42 -28.29 0.55
N LEU A 63 3.56 -28.50 -0.45
CA LEU A 63 2.87 -29.77 -0.69
C LEU A 63 3.87 -30.84 -1.13
N HIS A 64 4.24 -31.75 -0.22
CA HIS A 64 4.92 -32.97 -0.61
C HIS A 64 3.91 -33.93 -1.28
N LEU A 65 4.04 -34.10 -2.59
CA LEU A 65 3.42 -35.22 -3.29
C LEU A 65 4.01 -36.52 -2.72
N HIS A 66 3.17 -37.38 -2.17
CA HIS A 66 3.53 -38.75 -1.86
C HIS A 66 3.46 -39.57 -3.15
N ASP A 67 4.53 -40.29 -3.48
CA ASP A 67 4.60 -41.23 -4.62
C ASP A 67 3.55 -42.36 -4.51
#